data_AF-A0A8H7Y8B4-F1
#
_entry.id   AF-A0A8H7Y8B4-F1
#
_cell.length_a   1.000
_cell.length_b   1.000
_cell.length_c   1.000
_cell.angle_alpha   90.00
_cell.angle_beta   90.00
_cell.angle_gamma   90.00
#
_symmetry.space_group_name_H-M   'P 1'
#
loop_
_entity.id
_entity.type
_entity.pdbx_description
1 polymer ?
#
loop_
_entity_poly.entity_id
_entity_poly.type
_entity_poly.pdbx_seq_one_letter_code
_entity_poly.pdbx_strand_id
1 'polypeptide(L)'
;MSLIILAVYIDAFGRKRDAVTHRAIIEIYEGKHSYSATDALAMAELYKLPYKIPSLDTSSFTGLDANKHPYPSSFFVTSPNMYKIPDITEDSEDVTIRTDGRYGYGDFTLCPQWYFQGTYYLPYVSRKPSLLSDCPYAVMWYNLKETDFIHNQTSIVSGIGRIRSDLLEKLISARKQLTAKARELDSDPRFTYVQLSELRYSLQLLLFSTVALQCAPQNYTMTLLTFTGCQRHYLEALACYDFLMKYRDMEINESVKEVPVNDRLMGCLTTSVEIATEMYY
;
A
#
# COMPACT_ATOMS: atom_id res chain seq x y z
N MET A 1 -25.87 -0.40 39.60
CA MET A 1 -25.52 -0.05 38.20
C MET A 1 -26.73 -0.35 37.35
N SER A 2 -27.47 0.67 36.96
CA SER A 2 -28.63 0.50 36.07
C SER A 2 -28.12 0.15 34.67
N LEU A 3 -28.54 -1.01 34.16
CA LEU A 3 -28.37 -1.35 32.75
C LEU A 3 -29.10 -0.30 31.92
N ILE A 4 -28.36 0.59 31.26
CA ILE A 4 -28.89 1.35 30.14
C ILE A 4 -29.17 0.30 29.07
N ILE A 5 -30.44 -0.08 28.90
CA ILE A 5 -30.87 -0.86 27.74
C ILE A 5 -30.73 0.11 26.56
N LEU A 6 -29.59 0.04 25.87
CA LEU A 6 -29.44 0.70 24.59
C LEU A 6 -30.48 0.07 23.67
N ALA A 7 -31.39 0.89 23.12
CA ALA A 7 -32.28 0.43 22.08
C ALA A 7 -31.40 0.08 20.86
N VAL A 8 -31.54 -1.14 20.33
CA VAL A 8 -30.72 -1.66 19.23
C VAL A 8 -31.64 -2.05 18.09
N TYR A 9 -31.18 -1.83 16.85
CA TYR A 9 -31.84 -2.36 15.65
C TYR A 9 -30.84 -3.10 14.75
N ILE A 10 -31.37 -3.91 13.84
CA ILE A 10 -30.60 -4.55 12.77
C ILE A 10 -30.77 -3.71 11.50
N ASP A 11 -29.66 -3.28 10.91
CA ASP A 11 -29.69 -2.49 9.68
C ASP A 11 -29.97 -3.33 8.42
N ALA A 12 -30.11 -2.66 7.27
CA ALA A 12 -30.34 -3.29 5.97
C ALA A 12 -29.24 -4.29 5.55
N PHE A 13 -28.08 -4.28 6.22
CA PHE A 13 -26.95 -5.19 5.99
C PHE A 13 -26.81 -6.25 7.10
N GLY A 14 -27.78 -6.38 7.99
CA GLY A 14 -27.79 -7.40 9.04
C GLY A 14 -26.93 -7.06 10.27
N ARG A 15 -26.44 -5.82 10.42
CA ARG A 15 -25.56 -5.41 11.53
C ARG A 15 -26.35 -4.77 12.66
N LYS A 16 -25.94 -5.02 13.91
CA LYS A 16 -26.50 -4.36 15.10
C LYS A 16 -26.06 -2.89 15.15
N ARG A 17 -27.01 -1.99 15.37
CA ARG A 17 -26.79 -0.55 15.52
C ARG A 17 -27.45 0.02 16.75
N ASP A 18 -26.79 1.03 17.31
CA ASP A 18 -27.38 1.87 18.36
C ASP A 18 -28.54 2.68 17.78
N ALA A 19 -29.73 2.59 18.37
CA ALA A 19 -30.92 3.26 17.85
C ALA A 19 -30.92 4.78 18.02
N VAL A 20 -30.02 5.33 18.86
CA VAL A 20 -29.88 6.77 19.09
C VAL A 20 -28.78 7.36 18.20
N THR A 21 -27.62 6.71 18.15
CA THR A 21 -26.46 7.24 17.39
C THR A 21 -26.36 6.67 15.98
N HIS A 22 -27.11 5.62 15.65
CA HIS A 22 -27.07 4.89 14.37
C HIS A 22 -25.68 4.33 14.00
N ARG A 23 -24.78 4.23 14.97
CA ARG A 23 -23.43 3.66 14.77
C ARG A 23 -23.49 2.15 14.89
N ALA A 24 -22.66 1.45 14.11
CA ALA A 24 -22.48 0.02 14.29
C ALA A 24 -22.00 -0.28 15.72
N ILE A 25 -22.67 -1.23 16.37
CA ILE A 25 -22.24 -1.75 17.66
C ILE A 25 -21.23 -2.84 17.38
N ILE A 26 -19.97 -2.57 17.72
CA ILE A 26 -18.89 -3.55 17.67
C ILE A 26 -18.81 -4.17 19.07
N GLU A 27 -19.16 -5.45 19.17
CA GLU A 27 -19.02 -6.20 20.42
C GLU A 27 -17.54 -6.54 20.62
N ILE A 28 -16.92 -5.93 21.64
CA ILE A 28 -15.54 -6.25 22.04
C ILE A 28 -15.60 -7.52 22.89
N TYR A 29 -14.94 -8.57 22.45
CA TYR A 29 -14.86 -9.82 23.21
C TYR A 29 -13.54 -9.89 24.00
N GLU A 30 -13.58 -9.54 25.29
CA GLU A 30 -12.45 -9.77 26.20
C GLU A 30 -12.47 -11.22 26.72
N GLY A 31 -12.03 -12.17 25.88
CA GLY A 31 -11.80 -13.56 26.29
C GLY A 31 -10.39 -13.77 26.86
N LYS A 32 -10.18 -14.83 27.66
CA LYS A 32 -8.84 -15.37 27.94
C LYS A 32 -8.30 -16.11 26.70
N HIS A 33 -7.95 -15.38 25.66
CA HIS A 33 -7.37 -15.91 24.43
C HIS A 33 -6.03 -15.23 24.14
N SER A 34 -5.14 -15.95 23.46
CA SER A 34 -3.91 -15.35 22.90
C SER A 34 -4.31 -14.41 21.76
N TYR A 35 -3.76 -13.20 21.76
CA TYR A 35 -3.93 -12.26 20.65
C TYR A 35 -3.31 -12.85 19.37
N SER A 36 -4.03 -12.72 18.28
CA SER A 36 -3.66 -13.14 16.93
C SER A 36 -3.72 -11.95 15.96
N ALA A 37 -3.32 -12.15 14.71
CA ALA A 37 -3.33 -11.07 13.70
C ALA A 37 -4.74 -10.49 13.46
N THR A 38 -5.81 -11.29 13.62
CA THR A 38 -7.19 -10.78 13.47
C THR A 38 -7.59 -9.76 14.53
N ASP A 39 -6.92 -9.77 15.68
CA ASP A 39 -7.17 -8.80 16.76
C ASP A 39 -6.56 -7.42 16.45
N ALA A 40 -5.70 -7.32 15.43
CA ALA A 40 -5.07 -6.08 15.00
C ALA A 40 -5.82 -5.36 13.85
N LEU A 41 -6.97 -5.88 13.43
CA LEU A 41 -7.79 -5.25 12.38
C LEU A 41 -8.37 -3.92 12.87
N ALA A 42 -8.13 -2.83 12.12
CA ALA A 42 -8.83 -1.58 12.34
C ALA A 42 -10.05 -1.49 11.41
N MET A 43 -11.20 -1.13 11.96
CA MET A 43 -12.46 -1.01 11.24
C MET A 43 -12.96 0.44 11.30
N ALA A 44 -13.50 0.95 10.20
CA ALA A 44 -14.15 2.25 10.17
C ALA A 44 -15.39 2.26 9.27
N GLU A 45 -16.28 3.19 9.59
CA GLU A 45 -17.45 3.53 8.79
C GLU A 45 -17.30 4.94 8.22
N LEU A 46 -17.53 5.10 6.92
CA LEU A 46 -17.52 6.40 6.25
C LEU A 46 -18.82 6.60 5.47
N TYR A 47 -19.41 7.80 5.61
CA TYR A 47 -20.65 8.15 4.92
C TYR A 47 -20.45 8.43 3.44
N LYS A 48 -19.31 9.01 3.09
CA LYS A 48 -19.02 9.44 1.74
C LYS A 48 -17.52 9.40 1.51
N LEU A 49 -17.14 8.91 0.34
CA LEU A 49 -15.80 9.05 -0.19
C LEU A 49 -15.84 10.00 -1.39
N PRO A 50 -14.72 10.66 -1.69
CA PRO A 50 -14.63 11.54 -2.85
C PRO A 50 -14.77 10.74 -4.16
N TYR A 51 -14.44 9.44 -4.15
CA TYR A 51 -14.47 8.54 -5.30
C TYR A 51 -15.26 7.25 -5.03
N LYS A 52 -15.56 6.52 -6.11
CA LYS A 52 -16.18 5.19 -6.05
C LYS A 52 -15.12 4.09 -5.94
N ILE A 53 -15.37 3.11 -5.08
CA ILE A 53 -14.53 1.91 -4.98
C ILE A 53 -15.34 0.71 -5.45
N PRO A 54 -14.78 -0.14 -6.32
CA PRO A 54 -15.42 -1.40 -6.70
C PRO A 54 -15.79 -2.22 -5.46
N SER A 55 -17.00 -2.78 -5.43
CA SER A 55 -17.51 -3.59 -4.32
C SER A 55 -17.73 -2.85 -2.98
N LEU A 56 -17.41 -1.55 -2.90
CA LEU A 56 -17.92 -0.70 -1.83
C LEU A 56 -19.21 -0.06 -2.30
N ASP A 57 -20.33 -0.52 -1.76
CA ASP A 57 -21.60 0.14 -1.99
C ASP A 57 -21.60 1.49 -1.26
N THR A 58 -21.24 2.52 -2.03
CA THR A 58 -21.37 3.94 -1.68
C THR A 58 -22.62 4.53 -2.32
N SER A 59 -23.46 3.70 -2.95
CA SER A 59 -24.68 4.19 -3.57
C SER A 59 -25.47 4.91 -2.50
N SER A 60 -25.89 6.11 -2.90
CA SER A 60 -26.50 7.16 -2.11
C SER A 60 -27.87 6.74 -1.60
N PHE A 61 -27.88 5.73 -0.73
CA PHE A 61 -29.00 5.43 0.12
C PHE A 61 -29.20 6.61 1.06
N THR A 62 -29.94 7.58 0.58
CA THR A 62 -30.28 8.80 1.28
C THR A 62 -31.66 8.62 1.88
N GLY A 63 -31.83 9.06 3.12
CA GLY A 63 -33.07 8.87 3.85
C GLY A 63 -33.08 7.56 4.65
N LEU A 64 -34.21 6.86 4.62
CA LEU A 64 -34.50 5.76 5.52
C LEU A 64 -34.74 4.46 4.75
N ASP A 65 -34.35 3.33 5.35
CA ASP A 65 -34.67 1.99 4.88
C ASP A 65 -36.18 1.67 5.04
N ALA A 66 -36.59 0.47 4.62
CA ALA A 66 -37.97 0.01 4.74
C ALA A 66 -38.50 0.01 6.18
N ASN A 67 -37.60 -0.01 7.18
CA ASN A 67 -37.91 0.00 8.60
C ASN A 67 -37.84 1.42 9.22
N LYS A 68 -37.70 2.46 8.39
CA LYS A 68 -37.55 3.87 8.80
C LYS A 68 -36.27 4.17 9.56
N HIS A 69 -35.20 3.40 9.36
CA HIS A 69 -33.88 3.67 9.93
C HIS A 69 -32.94 4.29 8.89
N PRO A 70 -32.01 5.16 9.29
CA PRO A 70 -31.02 5.70 8.36
C PRO A 70 -30.22 4.58 7.71
N TYR A 71 -29.95 4.73 6.41
CA TYR A 71 -29.08 3.79 5.74
C TYR A 71 -27.65 3.86 6.30
N PRO A 72 -26.99 2.70 6.45
CA PRO A 72 -25.65 2.62 7.00
C PRO A 72 -24.58 3.33 6.16
N SER A 73 -23.58 3.88 6.84
CA SER A 73 -22.31 4.26 6.23
C SER A 73 -21.55 3.05 5.66
N SER A 74 -20.81 3.28 4.59
CA SER A 74 -19.96 2.27 3.96
C SER A 74 -18.86 1.84 4.93
N PHE A 75 -18.64 0.52 5.02
CA PHE A 75 -17.73 -0.09 5.99
C PHE A 75 -16.48 -0.62 5.30
N PHE A 76 -15.33 -0.43 5.93
CA PHE A 76 -14.08 -1.02 5.48
C PHE A 76 -13.19 -1.37 6.68
N VAL A 77 -12.24 -2.23 6.40
CA VAL A 77 -11.32 -2.81 7.36
C VAL A 77 -9.90 -2.72 6.79
N THR A 78 -8.93 -2.57 7.67
CA THR A 78 -7.52 -2.60 7.31
C THR A 78 -6.96 -4.00 7.47
N SER A 79 -5.88 -4.27 6.77
CA SER A 79 -5.04 -5.43 7.10
C SER A 79 -4.43 -5.32 8.53
N PRO A 80 -4.08 -6.45 9.19
CA PRO A 80 -3.53 -6.49 10.55
C PRO A 80 -2.28 -5.63 10.81
N ASN A 81 -1.45 -5.37 9.80
CA ASN A 81 -0.26 -4.52 9.89
C ASN A 81 -0.55 -3.00 9.88
N MET A 82 -1.82 -2.62 9.87
CA MET A 82 -2.28 -1.23 9.92
C MET A 82 -3.06 -0.96 11.20
N TYR A 83 -2.36 -0.49 12.23
CA TYR A 83 -2.99 -0.04 13.48
C TYR A 83 -3.70 1.32 13.35
N LYS A 84 -3.55 2.01 12.22
CA LYS A 84 -4.15 3.31 11.94
C LYS A 84 -4.73 3.34 10.54
N ILE A 85 -5.99 3.77 10.46
CA ILE A 85 -6.66 4.10 9.20
C ILE A 85 -6.20 5.50 8.77
N PRO A 86 -5.61 5.67 7.57
CA PRO A 86 -5.37 6.99 7.03
C PRO A 86 -6.69 7.71 6.80
N ASP A 87 -6.71 9.03 6.94
CA ASP A 87 -7.91 9.80 6.68
C ASP A 87 -8.14 9.92 5.17
N ILE A 88 -8.79 8.90 4.61
CA ILE A 88 -9.10 8.79 3.18
C ILE A 88 -10.26 9.69 2.75
N THR A 89 -10.89 10.42 3.69
CA THR A 89 -11.92 11.40 3.33
C THR A 89 -11.32 12.66 2.71
N GLU A 90 -10.05 12.92 3.00
CA GLU A 90 -9.23 14.01 2.46
C GLU A 90 -8.54 13.64 1.12
N ASP A 91 -8.79 12.43 0.63
CA ASP A 91 -8.26 12.00 -0.66
C ASP A 91 -9.00 12.69 -1.82
N SER A 92 -8.41 12.72 -3.01
CA SER A 92 -8.91 13.43 -4.19
C SER A 92 -9.25 12.44 -5.30
N GLU A 93 -10.29 12.71 -6.08
CA GLU A 93 -10.54 11.95 -7.32
C GLU A 93 -9.38 12.11 -8.30
N ASP A 94 -8.76 13.30 -8.31
CA ASP A 94 -7.61 13.60 -9.15
C ASP A 94 -6.29 13.18 -8.48
N VAL A 95 -5.51 12.37 -9.19
CA VAL A 95 -4.15 12.01 -8.80
C VAL A 95 -3.19 13.13 -9.20
N THR A 96 -2.63 13.82 -8.20
CA THR A 96 -1.71 14.94 -8.40
C THR A 96 -0.30 14.64 -7.91
N ILE A 97 0.69 15.18 -8.62
CA ILE A 97 2.10 15.08 -8.26
C ILE A 97 2.43 16.17 -7.24
N ARG A 98 3.04 15.78 -6.11
CA ARG A 98 3.52 16.70 -5.08
C ARG A 98 4.91 17.23 -5.42
N THR A 99 5.35 18.25 -4.68
CA THR A 99 6.67 18.88 -4.87
C THR A 99 7.85 17.93 -4.69
N ASP A 100 7.67 16.80 -4.01
CA ASP A 100 8.68 15.75 -3.85
C ASP A 100 8.60 14.66 -4.93
N GLY A 101 7.76 14.84 -5.96
CA GLY A 101 7.60 13.90 -7.07
C GLY A 101 6.76 12.67 -6.77
N ARG A 102 6.05 12.63 -5.64
CA ARG A 102 5.15 11.52 -5.23
C ARG A 102 3.68 11.88 -5.37
N TYR A 103 2.80 10.89 -5.25
CA TYR A 103 1.37 11.00 -5.61
C TYR A 103 0.39 11.05 -4.42
N GLY A 104 0.87 11.37 -3.21
CA GLY A 104 0.01 11.46 -2.03
C GLY A 104 -0.68 10.13 -1.70
N TYR A 105 -2.01 10.15 -1.56
CA TYR A 105 -2.83 8.96 -1.24
C TYR A 105 -2.81 7.90 -2.36
N GLY A 106 -2.64 8.31 -3.63
CA GLY A 106 -2.45 7.39 -4.76
C GLY A 106 -1.04 6.78 -4.87
N ASP A 107 -0.17 7.04 -3.89
CA ASP A 107 1.17 6.48 -3.85
C ASP A 107 1.26 5.33 -2.85
N PHE A 108 1.35 4.09 -3.36
CA PHE A 108 1.49 2.88 -2.55
C PHE A 108 2.77 2.86 -1.69
N THR A 109 3.74 3.74 -1.97
CA THR A 109 4.95 3.86 -1.15
C THR A 109 4.76 4.78 0.06
N LEU A 110 3.67 5.55 0.09
CA LEU A 110 3.34 6.50 1.16
C LEU A 110 2.07 6.12 1.92
N CYS A 111 1.07 5.59 1.20
CA CYS A 111 -0.25 5.31 1.73
C CYS A 111 -0.67 3.89 1.35
N PRO A 112 -1.32 3.13 2.25
CA PRO A 112 -1.96 1.88 1.90
C PRO A 112 -3.00 2.09 0.81
N GLN A 113 -3.10 1.11 -0.09
CA GLN A 113 -4.04 1.14 -1.21
C GLN A 113 -5.24 0.24 -0.93
N TRP A 114 -6.31 0.43 -1.69
CA TRP A 114 -7.42 -0.53 -1.73
C TRP A 114 -6.93 -1.85 -2.28
N TYR A 115 -7.31 -2.95 -1.63
CA TYR A 115 -6.97 -4.28 -2.08
C TYR A 115 -7.77 -4.65 -3.32
N PHE A 116 -7.04 -5.08 -4.35
CA PHE A 116 -7.60 -5.72 -5.52
C PHE A 116 -6.77 -6.95 -5.84
N GLN A 117 -7.43 -8.01 -6.34
CA GLN A 117 -6.76 -9.25 -6.69
C GLN A 117 -5.67 -9.05 -7.76
N GLY A 118 -5.85 -8.08 -8.67
CA GLY A 118 -4.83 -7.75 -9.68
C GLY A 118 -3.56 -7.12 -9.11
N THR A 119 -3.60 -6.62 -7.88
CA THR A 119 -2.49 -5.95 -7.19
C THR A 119 -2.27 -6.57 -5.81
N TYR A 120 -2.34 -7.91 -5.75
CA TYR A 120 -2.24 -8.72 -4.53
C TYR A 120 -0.97 -8.45 -3.71
N TYR A 121 0.10 -7.95 -4.35
CA TYR A 121 1.40 -7.69 -3.75
C TYR A 121 1.48 -6.33 -3.03
N LEU A 122 0.61 -5.37 -3.33
CA LEU A 122 0.70 -4.01 -2.76
C LEU A 122 0.63 -3.94 -1.23
N PRO A 123 -0.14 -4.78 -0.51
CA PRO A 123 -0.13 -4.81 0.95
C PRO A 123 1.26 -5.13 1.54
N TYR A 124 2.10 -5.82 0.76
CA TYR A 124 3.43 -6.28 1.15
C TYR A 124 4.55 -5.31 0.76
N VAL A 125 4.21 -4.12 0.24
CA VAL A 125 5.19 -3.04 0.05
C VAL A 125 5.76 -2.66 1.41
N SER A 126 7.08 -2.63 1.52
CA SER A 126 7.74 -2.19 2.75
C SER A 126 7.45 -0.72 3.03
N ARG A 127 7.19 -0.36 4.29
CA ARG A 127 7.15 1.03 4.74
C ARG A 127 8.55 1.60 4.86
N LYS A 128 8.63 2.93 4.81
CA LYS A 128 9.85 3.64 5.17
C LYS A 128 10.25 3.28 6.61
N PRO A 129 11.46 2.73 6.84
CA PRO A 129 11.90 2.39 8.18
C PRO A 129 12.16 3.66 9.00
N SER A 130 12.00 3.55 10.32
CA SER A 130 12.27 4.63 11.27
C SER A 130 13.74 5.06 11.25
N LEU A 131 14.66 4.10 11.06
CA LEU A 131 16.09 4.31 10.91
C LEU A 131 16.56 3.82 9.54
N LEU A 132 17.07 4.76 8.72
CA LEU A 132 17.58 4.43 7.38
C LEU A 132 18.92 3.69 7.41
N SER A 133 19.67 3.75 8.52
CA SER A 133 20.95 3.03 8.68
C SER A 133 20.82 1.52 8.52
N ASP A 134 19.65 0.99 8.85
CA ASP A 134 19.41 -0.45 8.93
C ASP A 134 18.78 -0.97 7.63
N CYS A 135 18.55 -0.09 6.65
CA CYS A 135 17.86 -0.40 5.40
C CYS A 135 18.87 -0.66 4.28
N PRO A 136 18.98 -1.91 3.76
CA PRO A 136 19.91 -2.24 2.66
C PRO A 136 19.66 -1.43 1.38
N TYR A 137 18.44 -0.92 1.23
CA TYR A 137 17.98 -0.12 0.09
C TYR A 137 17.54 1.28 0.51
N ALA A 138 18.25 1.90 1.47
CA ALA A 138 17.95 3.24 1.99
C ALA A 138 17.76 4.32 0.91
N VAL A 139 18.42 4.18 -0.26
CA VAL A 139 18.25 5.09 -1.41
C VAL A 139 16.81 5.13 -1.94
N MET A 140 16.01 4.09 -1.70
CA MET A 140 14.60 4.02 -2.10
C MET A 140 13.70 4.91 -1.25
N TRP A 141 14.20 5.39 -0.11
CA TRP A 141 13.50 6.27 0.82
C TRP A 141 14.09 7.68 0.85
N TYR A 142 15.07 7.94 -0.02
CA TYR A 142 15.75 9.23 -0.15
C TYR A 142 14.85 10.25 -0.83
N ASN A 143 14.86 11.49 -0.35
CA ASN A 143 14.19 12.61 -1.01
C ASN A 143 15.22 13.38 -1.83
N LEU A 144 15.07 13.37 -3.15
CA LEU A 144 15.97 14.05 -4.08
C LEU A 144 15.94 15.56 -3.83
N LYS A 145 17.11 16.17 -3.68
CA LYS A 145 17.27 17.62 -3.49
C LYS A 145 17.78 18.26 -4.77
N GLU A 146 17.54 19.56 -4.94
CA GLU A 146 18.15 20.31 -6.06
C GLU A 146 19.68 20.25 -6.05
N THR A 147 20.31 20.19 -4.87
CA THR A 147 21.77 20.02 -4.74
C THR A 147 22.30 18.67 -5.24
N ASP A 148 21.42 17.69 -5.45
CA ASP A 148 21.76 16.40 -6.05
C ASP A 148 21.71 16.44 -7.58
N PHE A 149 21.28 17.56 -8.17
CA PHE A 149 21.19 17.76 -9.61
C PHE A 149 22.38 18.58 -10.11
N ILE A 150 23.18 17.96 -10.96
CA ILE A 150 24.41 18.53 -11.52
C ILE A 150 24.10 19.07 -12.91
N HIS A 151 24.11 20.39 -13.04
CA HIS A 151 23.89 21.07 -14.31
C HIS A 151 25.01 20.79 -15.32
N ASN A 152 24.64 20.59 -16.59
CA ASN A 152 25.61 20.47 -17.67
C ASN A 152 26.20 21.85 -18.00
N GLN A 153 27.41 22.12 -17.54
CA GLN A 153 28.11 23.40 -17.76
C GLN A 153 28.42 23.68 -19.25
N THR A 154 28.43 22.64 -20.08
CA THR A 154 28.74 22.72 -21.52
C THR A 154 27.50 22.77 -22.41
N SER A 155 26.30 22.72 -21.84
CA SER A 155 25.05 22.73 -22.60
C SER A 155 24.67 24.15 -23.02
N ILE A 156 24.30 24.33 -24.29
CA ILE A 156 23.70 25.58 -24.80
C ILE A 156 22.33 25.82 -24.15
N VAL A 157 21.63 24.76 -23.77
CA VAL A 157 20.34 24.82 -23.08
C VAL A 157 20.56 24.82 -21.57
N SER A 158 20.17 25.91 -20.92
CA SER A 158 20.18 26.05 -19.46
C SER A 158 19.16 25.10 -18.79
N GLY A 159 19.45 24.67 -17.57
CA GLY A 159 18.51 23.87 -16.76
C GLY A 159 18.48 22.37 -17.08
N ILE A 160 19.34 21.89 -17.99
CA ILE A 160 19.56 20.46 -18.24
C ILE A 160 20.77 19.99 -17.43
N GLY A 161 20.67 18.79 -16.88
CA GLY A 161 21.68 18.20 -16.03
C GLY A 161 21.44 16.73 -15.80
N ARG A 162 22.11 16.19 -14.78
CA ARG A 162 22.05 14.79 -14.37
C ARG A 162 22.02 14.70 -12.86
N ILE A 163 21.51 13.59 -12.35
CA ILE A 163 21.65 13.28 -10.93
C ILE A 163 23.13 13.05 -10.57
N ARG A 164 23.50 13.35 -9.33
CA ARG A 164 24.81 13.05 -8.74
C ARG A 164 25.15 11.57 -8.88
N SER A 165 26.40 11.29 -9.26
CA SER A 165 26.84 9.94 -9.65
C SER A 165 26.76 8.92 -8.51
N ASP A 166 27.07 9.30 -7.27
CA ASP A 166 26.98 8.44 -6.09
C ASP A 166 25.55 7.96 -5.81
N LEU A 167 24.53 8.80 -6.04
CA LEU A 167 23.12 8.42 -5.90
C LEU A 167 22.71 7.46 -7.02
N LEU A 168 23.13 7.75 -8.25
CA LEU A 168 22.88 6.87 -9.39
C LEU A 168 23.52 5.48 -9.17
N GLU A 169 24.76 5.43 -8.67
CA GLU A 169 25.46 4.18 -8.37
C GLU A 169 24.72 3.36 -7.31
N LYS A 170 24.17 4.01 -6.27
CA LYS A 170 23.33 3.35 -5.26
C LYS A 170 22.06 2.75 -5.88
N LEU A 171 21.37 3.47 -6.76
CA LEU A 171 20.20 2.94 -7.49
C LEU A 171 20.57 1.75 -8.37
N ILE A 172 21.65 1.86 -9.15
CA ILE A 172 22.14 0.78 -10.02
C ILE A 172 22.50 -0.45 -9.19
N SER A 173 23.18 -0.27 -8.06
CA SER A 173 23.53 -1.36 -7.14
C SER A 173 22.29 -2.05 -6.60
N ALA A 174 21.32 -1.29 -6.08
CA ALA A 174 20.07 -1.85 -5.57
C ALA A 174 19.32 -2.63 -6.66
N ARG A 175 19.16 -2.05 -7.86
CA ARG A 175 18.56 -2.74 -9.01
C ARG A 175 19.27 -4.05 -9.33
N LYS A 176 20.62 -4.04 -9.44
CA LYS A 176 21.39 -5.25 -9.74
C LYS A 176 21.15 -6.36 -8.72
N GLN A 177 21.11 -6.01 -7.43
CA GLN A 177 20.84 -6.97 -6.36
C GLN A 177 19.45 -7.60 -6.49
N LEU A 178 18.41 -6.79 -6.70
CA LEU A 178 17.05 -7.30 -6.85
C LEU A 178 16.86 -8.09 -8.15
N THR A 179 17.45 -7.65 -9.26
CA THR A 179 17.43 -8.40 -10.52
C THR A 179 18.16 -9.74 -10.40
N ALA A 180 19.26 -9.82 -9.65
CA ALA A 180 19.95 -11.08 -9.40
C ALA A 180 19.03 -12.07 -8.66
N LYS A 181 18.39 -11.62 -7.59
CA LYS A 181 17.39 -12.42 -6.87
C LYS A 181 16.25 -12.88 -7.77
N ALA A 182 15.70 -12.00 -8.60
CA ALA A 182 14.61 -12.35 -9.51
C ALA A 182 15.02 -13.38 -10.57
N ARG A 183 16.27 -13.35 -11.04
CA ARG A 183 16.80 -14.36 -11.98
C ARG A 183 16.90 -15.75 -11.35
N GLU A 184 17.21 -15.82 -10.06
CA GLU A 184 17.19 -17.08 -9.31
C GLU A 184 15.77 -17.66 -9.27
N LEU A 185 14.75 -16.83 -9.04
CA LEU A 185 13.34 -17.24 -9.11
C LEU A 185 12.90 -17.63 -10.53
N ASP A 186 13.32 -16.88 -11.55
CA ASP A 186 13.01 -17.21 -12.95
C ASP A 186 13.55 -18.59 -13.36
N SER A 187 14.61 -19.05 -12.69
CA SER A 187 15.24 -20.35 -12.95
C SER A 187 14.61 -21.47 -12.09
N ASP A 188 13.74 -21.13 -11.14
CA ASP A 188 13.14 -22.08 -10.22
C ASP A 188 11.84 -22.67 -10.81
N PRO A 189 11.76 -23.99 -11.02
CA PRO A 189 10.61 -24.64 -11.65
C PRO A 189 9.32 -24.55 -10.84
N ARG A 190 9.36 -24.12 -9.56
CA ARG A 190 8.17 -23.90 -8.72
C ARG A 190 7.32 -22.73 -9.20
N PHE A 191 7.89 -21.80 -9.96
CA PHE A 191 7.20 -20.58 -10.39
C PHE A 191 6.90 -20.62 -11.88
N THR A 192 5.65 -20.33 -12.23
CA THR A 192 5.23 -20.21 -13.64
C THR A 192 5.54 -18.83 -14.20
N TYR A 193 5.59 -18.74 -15.52
CA TYR A 193 5.74 -17.45 -16.22
C TYR A 193 4.71 -16.41 -15.77
N VAL A 194 3.46 -16.82 -15.59
CA VAL A 194 2.35 -15.94 -15.20
C VAL A 194 2.52 -15.42 -13.77
N GLN A 195 3.00 -16.26 -12.85
CA GLN A 195 3.25 -15.87 -11.46
C GLN A 195 4.36 -14.82 -11.33
N LEU A 196 5.33 -14.83 -12.25
CA LEU A 196 6.45 -13.89 -12.26
C LEU A 196 6.18 -12.63 -13.10
N SER A 197 5.00 -12.52 -13.72
CA SER A 197 4.69 -11.45 -14.67
C SER A 197 4.81 -10.04 -14.07
N GLU A 198 4.19 -9.81 -12.91
CA GLU A 198 4.20 -8.53 -12.18
C GLU A 198 5.61 -8.15 -11.69
N LEU A 199 6.38 -9.13 -11.20
CA LEU A 199 7.78 -8.95 -10.81
C LEU A 199 8.62 -8.51 -12.02
N ARG A 200 8.49 -9.21 -13.15
CA ARG A 200 9.24 -8.90 -14.38
C ARG A 200 8.85 -7.54 -14.94
N TYR A 201 7.56 -7.21 -14.93
CA TYR A 201 7.07 -5.91 -15.37
C TYR A 201 7.69 -4.78 -14.54
N SER A 202 7.63 -4.89 -13.21
CA SER A 202 8.21 -3.92 -12.29
C SER A 202 9.73 -3.79 -12.46
N LEU A 203 10.45 -4.91 -12.66
CA LEU A 203 11.88 -4.91 -12.93
C LEU A 203 12.24 -4.25 -14.27
N GLN A 204 11.39 -4.41 -15.29
CA GLN A 204 11.59 -3.77 -16.58
C GLN A 204 11.43 -2.25 -16.48
N LEU A 205 10.43 -1.77 -15.73
CA LEU A 205 10.26 -0.34 -15.47
C LEU A 205 11.40 0.23 -14.61
N LEU A 206 11.88 -0.53 -13.63
CA LEU A 206 13.08 -0.20 -12.85
C LEU A 206 14.34 -0.10 -13.74
N LEU A 207 14.50 -1.00 -14.71
CA LEU A 207 15.58 -0.94 -15.68
C LEU A 207 15.51 0.35 -16.51
N PHE A 208 14.36 0.66 -17.09
CA PHE A 208 14.19 1.84 -17.95
C PHE A 208 14.40 3.15 -17.19
N SER A 209 13.81 3.30 -16.00
CA SER A 209 14.00 4.48 -15.15
C SER A 209 15.47 4.69 -14.77
N THR A 210 16.17 3.62 -14.40
CA THR A 210 17.61 3.70 -14.09
C THR A 210 18.45 4.05 -15.31
N VAL A 211 18.14 3.50 -16.49
CA VAL A 211 18.85 3.83 -17.75
C VAL A 211 18.59 5.28 -18.16
N ALA A 212 17.37 5.78 -17.97
CA ALA A 212 17.04 7.18 -18.23
C ALA A 212 17.90 8.12 -17.35
N LEU A 213 17.97 7.86 -16.04
CA LEU A 213 18.83 8.63 -15.13
C LEU A 213 20.32 8.56 -15.49
N GLN A 214 20.78 7.41 -16.00
CA GLN A 214 22.17 7.20 -16.37
C GLN A 214 22.55 7.87 -17.70
N CYS A 215 21.68 7.80 -18.71
CA CYS A 215 22.06 8.11 -20.08
C CYS A 215 21.47 9.43 -20.58
N ALA A 216 20.29 9.83 -20.12
CA ALA A 216 19.57 10.99 -20.62
C ALA A 216 19.75 12.20 -19.69
N PRO A 217 20.41 13.28 -20.12
CA PRO A 217 20.29 14.57 -19.45
C PRO A 217 18.84 15.04 -19.47
N GLN A 218 18.36 15.50 -18.33
CA GLN A 218 16.98 15.94 -18.13
C GLN A 218 16.96 17.26 -17.37
N ASN A 219 15.81 17.93 -17.30
CA ASN A 219 15.64 18.99 -16.32
C ASN A 219 15.43 18.40 -14.91
N TYR A 220 15.47 19.25 -13.87
CA TYR A 220 15.32 18.80 -12.49
C TYR A 220 13.99 18.07 -12.26
N THR A 221 12.87 18.62 -12.72
CA THR A 221 11.54 18.02 -12.54
C THR A 221 11.45 16.61 -13.14
N MET A 222 11.94 16.42 -14.37
CA MET A 222 11.96 15.10 -15.02
C MET A 222 12.91 14.15 -14.30
N THR A 223 14.04 14.64 -13.79
CA THR A 223 14.97 13.84 -12.98
C THR A 223 14.29 13.39 -11.69
N LEU A 224 13.57 14.29 -11.01
CA LEU A 224 12.80 14.01 -9.80
C LEU A 224 11.75 12.93 -10.06
N LEU A 225 10.93 13.06 -11.11
CA LEU A 225 9.91 12.08 -11.47
C LEU A 225 10.51 10.72 -11.87
N THR A 226 11.61 10.72 -12.61
CA THR A 226 12.30 9.48 -12.99
C THR A 226 12.92 8.81 -11.76
N PHE A 227 13.46 9.59 -10.82
CA PHE A 227 14.01 9.11 -9.57
C PHE A 227 12.94 8.50 -8.67
N THR A 228 11.82 9.20 -8.44
CA THR A 228 10.71 8.66 -7.62
C THR A 228 10.04 7.48 -8.30
N GLY A 229 9.91 7.48 -9.64
CA GLY A 229 9.47 6.32 -10.42
C GLY A 229 10.39 5.11 -10.20
N CYS A 230 11.71 5.30 -10.24
CA CYS A 230 12.68 4.25 -9.94
C CYS A 230 12.48 3.66 -8.53
N GLN A 231 12.25 4.51 -7.53
CA GLN A 231 11.95 4.07 -6.15
C GLN A 231 10.67 3.25 -6.09
N ARG A 232 9.59 3.72 -6.74
CA ARG A 232 8.29 3.02 -6.80
C ARG A 232 8.45 1.63 -7.42
N HIS A 233 9.06 1.54 -8.60
CA HIS A 233 9.25 0.27 -9.31
C HIS A 233 10.15 -0.70 -8.53
N TYR A 234 11.13 -0.20 -7.79
CA TYR A 234 11.95 -1.05 -6.92
C TYR A 234 11.13 -1.63 -5.77
N LEU A 235 10.37 -0.80 -5.06
CA LEU A 235 9.58 -1.22 -3.91
C LEU A 235 8.44 -2.16 -4.32
N GLU A 236 7.85 -1.92 -5.48
CA GLU A 236 6.85 -2.80 -6.10
C GLU A 236 7.45 -4.16 -6.48
N ALA A 237 8.60 -4.17 -7.18
CA ALA A 237 9.31 -5.40 -7.50
C ALA A 237 9.73 -6.18 -6.24
N LEU A 238 10.16 -5.47 -5.20
CA LEU A 238 10.51 -6.09 -3.91
C LEU A 238 9.28 -6.71 -3.25
N ALA A 239 8.12 -6.04 -3.26
CA ALA A 239 6.87 -6.57 -2.72
C ALA A 239 6.44 -7.84 -3.48
N CYS A 240 6.51 -7.83 -4.81
CA CYS A 240 6.25 -9.02 -5.64
C CYS A 240 7.19 -10.17 -5.27
N TYR A 241 8.49 -9.89 -5.13
CA TYR A 241 9.49 -10.88 -4.75
C TYR A 241 9.20 -11.48 -3.37
N ASP A 242 8.98 -10.63 -2.36
CA ASP A 242 8.72 -11.07 -0.99
C ASP A 242 7.40 -11.83 -0.88
N PHE A 243 6.36 -11.43 -1.64
CA PHE A 243 5.12 -12.18 -1.75
C PHE A 243 5.37 -13.60 -2.26
N LEU A 244 6.05 -13.74 -3.39
CA LEU A 244 6.30 -15.04 -4.01
C LEU A 244 7.17 -15.95 -3.14
N MET A 245 8.12 -15.39 -2.39
CA MET A 245 9.08 -16.16 -1.59
C MET A 245 8.63 -16.46 -0.17
N LYS A 246 7.77 -15.63 0.41
CA LYS A 246 7.37 -15.73 1.81
C LYS A 246 5.87 -15.87 1.98
N TYR A 247 5.10 -14.90 1.47
CA TYR A 247 3.69 -14.76 1.86
C TYR A 247 2.76 -15.71 1.10
N ARG A 248 3.07 -16.05 -0.16
CA ARG A 248 2.30 -17.03 -0.94
C ARG A 248 2.25 -18.40 -0.29
N ASP A 249 3.39 -18.88 0.23
CA ASP A 249 3.46 -20.17 0.90
C ASP A 249 2.72 -20.13 2.25
N MET A 250 2.67 -18.98 2.92
CA MET A 250 1.87 -18.79 4.13
C MET A 250 0.37 -18.82 3.82
N GLU A 251 -0.07 -18.18 2.71
CA GLU A 251 -1.46 -18.23 2.24
C GLU A 251 -1.93 -19.65 1.94
N ILE A 252 -1.06 -20.50 1.39
CA ILE A 252 -1.40 -21.89 1.05
C ILE A 252 -1.37 -22.81 2.28
N ASN A 253 -0.53 -22.53 3.28
CA ASN A 253 -0.32 -23.40 4.43
C ASN A 253 -1.10 -22.91 5.67
N GLU A 254 -2.36 -23.33 5.80
CA GLU A 254 -3.25 -23.05 6.95
C GLU A 254 -2.72 -23.51 8.33
N SER A 255 -1.62 -24.27 8.36
CA SER A 255 -0.96 -24.72 9.60
C SER A 255 -0.14 -23.62 10.28
N VAL A 256 0.16 -22.52 9.58
CA VAL A 256 0.90 -21.36 10.13
C VAL A 256 -0.08 -20.39 10.78
N LYS A 257 -0.66 -20.76 11.93
CA LYS A 257 -1.74 -20.00 12.57
C LYS A 257 -1.31 -18.78 13.39
N GLU A 258 -0.01 -18.60 13.63
CA GLU A 258 0.48 -17.55 14.53
C GLU A 258 1.71 -16.84 13.93
N VAL A 259 1.50 -16.11 12.82
CA VAL A 259 2.53 -15.19 12.31
C VAL A 259 2.41 -13.86 13.06
N PRO A 260 3.50 -13.33 13.65
CA PRO A 260 3.46 -12.06 14.36
C PRO A 260 3.30 -10.90 13.38
N VAL A 261 2.35 -10.00 13.67
CA VAL A 261 2.06 -8.80 12.86
C VAL A 261 3.35 -8.05 12.49
N ASN A 262 3.56 -7.88 11.20
CA ASN A 262 4.69 -7.13 10.67
C ASN A 262 4.33 -5.67 10.36
N ASP A 263 4.58 -4.77 11.31
CA ASP A 263 4.31 -3.33 11.20
C ASP A 263 5.17 -2.59 10.17
N ARG A 264 6.18 -3.26 9.59
CA ARG A 264 7.06 -2.73 8.55
C ARG A 264 6.45 -2.79 7.16
N LEU A 265 5.30 -3.42 6.99
CA LEU A 265 4.60 -3.52 5.71
C LEU A 265 3.50 -2.47 5.60
N MET A 266 3.19 -2.03 4.38
CA MET A 266 2.24 -0.94 4.14
C MET A 266 0.83 -1.32 4.56
N GLY A 267 0.40 -2.53 4.21
CA GLY A 267 -0.97 -2.99 4.39
C GLY A 267 -1.90 -2.42 3.34
N CYS A 268 -3.19 -2.65 3.53
CA CYS A 268 -4.22 -2.20 2.61
C CYS A 268 -5.57 -1.94 3.28
N LEU A 269 -6.45 -1.31 2.52
CA LEU A 269 -7.86 -1.12 2.82
C LEU A 269 -8.68 -2.17 2.05
N THR A 270 -9.68 -2.77 2.68
CA THR A 270 -10.59 -3.70 2.01
C THR A 270 -11.99 -3.60 2.61
N THR A 271 -12.99 -4.03 1.85
CA THR A 271 -14.39 -4.07 2.30
C THR A 271 -14.77 -5.42 2.91
N SER A 272 -13.90 -6.43 2.77
CA SER A 272 -14.11 -7.80 3.24
C SER A 272 -13.22 -8.11 4.43
N VAL A 273 -13.84 -8.55 5.53
CA VAL A 273 -13.15 -9.00 6.75
C VAL A 273 -12.40 -10.30 6.48
N GLU A 274 -12.92 -11.15 5.61
CA GLU A 274 -12.30 -12.39 5.16
C GLU A 274 -10.96 -12.09 4.48
N ILE A 275 -10.96 -11.20 3.48
CA ILE A 275 -9.73 -10.76 2.80
C ILE A 275 -8.74 -10.16 3.80
N ALA A 276 -9.19 -9.31 4.72
CA ALA A 276 -8.30 -8.71 5.72
C ALA A 276 -7.68 -9.76 6.65
N THR A 277 -8.41 -10.82 6.96
CA THR A 277 -7.97 -11.94 7.82
C THR A 277 -7.04 -12.90 7.08
N GLU A 278 -7.27 -13.13 5.80
CA GLU A 278 -6.44 -13.99 4.93
C GLU A 278 -5.05 -13.42 4.68
N MET A 279 -4.86 -12.13 4.88
CA MET A 279 -3.56 -11.52 4.68
C MET A 279 -2.61 -11.88 5.83
N TYR A 280 -1.65 -12.77 5.54
CA TYR A 280 -0.62 -13.20 6.47
C TYR A 280 0.52 -12.18 6.52
N TYR A 281 0.93 -11.77 7.74
CA TYR A 281 1.98 -10.77 7.93
C TYR A 281 2.98 -11.18 9.00
#